data_AF-A0A419DEY2-F1
#
_entry.id   AF-A0A419DEY2-F1
#
_cell.length_a   1.000
_cell.length_b   1.000
_cell.length_c   1.000
_cell.angle_alpha   90.00
_cell.angle_beta   90.00
_cell.angle_gamma   90.00
#
_symmetry.space_group_name_H-M   'P 1'
#
loop_
_entity.id
_entity.type
_entity.pdbx_description
1 polymer ?
#
loop_
_entity_poly.entity_id
_entity_poly.type
_entity_poly.pdbx_seq_one_letter_code
_entity_poly.pdbx_strand_id
1 'polypeptide(L)'
;MLSVIRIEVPWKLIRIDTNEDNVPVTTSLNVAEVFGKEHKNVLRDIQQLECSQEFAKLNFELCYRFVNNRSQPYYQMTRDGFTFLAMGFTGKKAAEFKEAYIHEFNRMEEHFFMPIV
;
A
#
# COMPACT_ATOMS: atom_id res chain seq x y z
N MET A 1 33.00 -6.95 6.98
CA MET A 1 32.03 -6.24 7.84
C MET A 1 30.75 -6.11 7.05
N LEU A 2 29.86 -7.10 7.13
CA LEU A 2 28.57 -7.04 6.44
C LEU A 2 27.72 -6.02 7.20
N SER A 3 27.58 -4.84 6.62
CA SER A 3 26.64 -3.82 7.06
C SER A 3 25.25 -4.46 7.10
N VAL A 4 24.73 -4.63 8.30
CA VAL A 4 23.32 -4.94 8.55
C VAL A 4 22.53 -3.82 7.90
N ILE A 5 22.01 -4.06 6.69
CA ILE A 5 21.03 -3.19 6.08
C ILE A 5 19.84 -3.25 7.04
N ARG A 6 19.65 -2.20 7.84
CA ARG A 6 18.36 -1.98 8.48
C ARG A 6 17.38 -1.73 7.32
N ILE A 7 16.77 -2.80 6.83
CA ILE A 7 15.73 -2.69 5.81
C ILE A 7 14.53 -2.11 6.55
N GLU A 8 14.43 -0.78 6.51
CA GLU A 8 13.18 -0.09 6.80
C GLU A 8 12.20 -0.53 5.73
N VAL A 9 11.40 -1.51 6.10
CA VAL A 9 10.19 -1.90 5.42
C VAL A 9 9.43 -0.68 4.86
N PRO A 10 9.01 -0.73 3.59
CA PRO A 10 8.57 0.45 2.85
C PRO A 10 7.26 1.03 3.37
N TRP A 11 6.56 0.32 4.27
CA TRP A 11 5.42 0.89 4.99
C TRP A 11 5.79 2.08 5.88
N LYS A 12 7.07 2.30 6.24
CA LYS A 12 7.48 3.55 6.88
C LYS A 12 7.35 4.79 5.97
N LEU A 13 7.32 4.61 4.65
CA LEU A 13 7.15 5.71 3.69
C LEU A 13 5.68 6.07 3.48
N ILE A 14 4.77 5.14 3.79
CA ILE A 14 3.34 5.33 3.63
C ILE A 14 2.78 5.76 4.97
N ARG A 15 2.36 7.02 5.05
CA ARG A 15 1.53 7.51 6.15
C ARG A 15 0.32 6.58 6.36
N ILE A 16 0.23 6.03 7.57
CA ILE A 16 -0.91 5.25 8.01
C ILE A 16 -1.80 6.18 8.80
N ASP A 17 -3.00 6.40 8.27
CA ASP A 17 -4.10 7.07 8.95
C ASP A 17 -4.99 6.02 9.63
N THR A 18 -6.01 6.50 10.34
CA THR A 18 -7.01 5.64 10.98
C THR A 18 -8.38 6.10 10.53
N ASN A 19 -9.21 5.18 10.02
CA ASN A 19 -10.57 5.51 9.61
C ASN A 19 -11.51 5.62 10.83
N GLU A 20 -12.79 5.90 10.59
CA GLU A 20 -13.80 6.08 11.65
C GLU A 20 -13.97 4.82 12.53
N ASP A 21 -13.65 3.63 11.99
CA ASP A 21 -13.73 2.34 12.67
C ASP A 21 -12.44 1.95 13.42
N ASN A 22 -11.49 2.88 13.57
CA ASN A 22 -10.16 2.62 14.14
C ASN A 22 -9.30 1.62 13.34
N VAL A 23 -9.57 1.46 12.05
CA VAL A 23 -8.80 0.59 11.15
C VAL A 23 -7.62 1.36 10.56
N PRO A 24 -6.39 0.83 10.61
CA PRO A 24 -5.24 1.42 9.92
C PRO A 24 -5.45 1.42 8.41
N VAL A 25 -5.43 2.61 7.80
CA VAL A 25 -5.63 2.82 6.38
C VAL A 25 -4.54 3.72 5.79
N THR A 26 -4.42 3.74 4.46
CA THR A 26 -3.70 4.77 3.71
C THR A 26 -4.61 5.37 2.65
N THR A 27 -4.15 6.41 1.97
CA THR A 27 -4.95 7.11 0.95
C THR A 27 -4.33 7.02 -0.44
N SER A 28 -5.16 7.08 -1.48
CA SER A 28 -4.68 7.14 -2.86
C SER A 28 -3.83 8.39 -3.15
N LEU A 29 -3.97 9.44 -2.33
CA LEU A 29 -3.13 10.64 -2.37
C LEU A 29 -1.70 10.35 -1.92
N ASN A 30 -1.57 9.65 -0.79
CA ASN A 30 -0.28 9.24 -0.24
C ASN A 30 0.42 8.23 -1.17
N VAL A 31 -0.35 7.27 -1.72
CA VAL A 31 0.17 6.35 -2.76
C VAL A 31 0.69 7.13 -3.97
N ALA A 32 -0.03 8.16 -4.43
CA ALA A 32 0.43 9.00 -5.54
C ALA A 32 1.76 9.70 -5.22
N GLU A 33 1.87 10.30 -4.03
CA GLU A 33 3.08 10.97 -3.55
C GLU A 33 4.28 10.00 -3.45
N VAL A 34 4.11 8.89 -2.74
CA VAL A 34 5.18 7.91 -2.50
C VAL A 34 5.70 7.34 -3.81
N PHE A 35 4.81 6.92 -4.71
CA PHE A 35 5.21 6.30 -5.98
C PHE A 35 5.49 7.32 -7.10
N GLY A 36 5.37 8.63 -6.83
CA GLY A 36 5.61 9.69 -7.82
C GLY A 36 4.65 9.62 -9.01
N LYS A 37 3.39 9.24 -8.76
CA LYS A 37 2.34 9.11 -9.76
C LYS A 37 1.38 10.30 -9.66
N GLU A 38 0.72 10.65 -10.76
CA GLU A 38 -0.43 11.56 -10.68
C GLU A 38 -1.60 10.87 -9.96
N HIS A 39 -2.27 11.58 -9.05
CA HIS A 39 -3.39 11.05 -8.28
C HIS A 39 -4.52 10.50 -9.16
N LYS A 40 -4.82 11.16 -10.28
CA LYS A 40 -5.83 10.70 -11.26
C LYS A 40 -5.50 9.31 -11.83
N ASN A 41 -4.20 8.99 -12.00
CA ASN A 41 -3.78 7.70 -12.51
C ASN A 41 -3.93 6.63 -11.43
N VAL A 42 -3.64 6.94 -10.16
CA VAL A 42 -3.89 6.03 -9.04
C VAL A 42 -5.38 5.71 -8.90
N LEU A 43 -6.28 6.71 -9.04
CA LEU A 43 -7.73 6.47 -9.03
C LEU A 43 -8.16 5.53 -10.15
N ARG A 44 -7.66 5.75 -11.37
CA ARG A 44 -7.92 4.87 -12.51
C ARG A 44 -7.40 3.46 -12.25
N ASP A 45 -6.17 3.32 -11.75
CA ASP A 45 -5.55 2.02 -11.49
C ASP A 45 -6.34 1.22 -10.44
N ILE A 46 -6.88 1.88 -9.40
CA ILE A 46 -7.79 1.26 -8.41
C ILE A 46 -9.09 0.76 -9.07
N GLN A 47 -9.70 1.58 -9.93
CA GLN A 47 -10.94 1.23 -10.63
C GLN A 47 -10.79 0.08 -11.63
N GLN A 48 -9.57 -0.16 -12.09
CA GLN A 48 -9.23 -1.20 -13.06
C GLN A 48 -8.69 -2.48 -12.42
N LEU A 49 -8.64 -2.56 -11.08
CA LEU A 49 -8.16 -3.76 -10.40
C LEU A 49 -9.07 -4.96 -10.67
N GLU A 50 -8.48 -6.04 -11.18
CA GLU A 50 -9.14 -7.32 -11.38
C GLU A 50 -9.09 -8.14 -10.07
N CYS A 51 -9.92 -7.75 -9.10
CA CYS A 51 -10.11 -8.47 -7.83
C CYS A 51 -11.60 -8.80 -7.61
N SER A 52 -11.89 -9.69 -6.66
CA SER A 52 -13.29 -10.01 -6.35
C SER A 52 -14.03 -8.80 -5.77
N GLN A 53 -15.34 -8.75 -5.92
CA GLN A 53 -16.14 -7.65 -5.38
C GLN A 53 -16.05 -7.59 -3.85
N GLU A 54 -15.95 -8.74 -3.19
CA GLU A 54 -15.76 -8.84 -1.74
C GLU A 54 -14.42 -8.23 -1.34
N PHE A 55 -13.34 -8.56 -2.05
CA PHE A 55 -12.02 -7.99 -1.79
C PHE A 55 -12.03 -6.48 -1.99
N ALA A 56 -12.62 -5.99 -3.08
CA ALA A 56 -12.72 -4.57 -3.36
C ALA A 56 -13.44 -3.81 -2.23
N LYS A 57 -14.60 -4.32 -1.79
CA LYS A 57 -15.42 -3.71 -0.72
C LYS A 57 -14.70 -3.66 0.63
N LEU A 58 -13.92 -4.67 0.97
CA LEU A 58 -13.21 -4.75 2.25
C LEU A 58 -11.96 -3.86 2.29
N ASN A 59 -11.39 -3.57 1.13
CA ASN A 59 -10.05 -2.99 1.06
C ASN A 59 -9.98 -1.60 0.44
N PHE A 60 -11.05 -1.13 -0.21
CA PHE A 60 -11.09 0.19 -0.86
C PHE A 60 -12.40 0.91 -0.58
N GLU A 61 -12.29 2.10 0.01
CA GLU A 61 -13.42 2.97 0.31
C GLU A 61 -13.29 4.29 -0.46
N LEU A 62 -14.31 4.63 -1.25
CA LEU A 62 -14.35 5.90 -1.98
C LEU A 62 -14.79 7.03 -1.05
N CYS A 63 -13.91 7.99 -0.85
CA CYS A 63 -14.13 9.16 -0.01
C CYS A 63 -14.05 10.45 -0.83
N TYR A 64 -14.53 11.54 -0.25
CA TYR A 64 -14.47 12.86 -0.87
C TYR A 64 -13.84 13.86 0.09
N ARG A 65 -12.99 14.73 -0.46
CA ARG A 65 -12.43 15.87 0.27
C ARG A 65 -12.80 17.17 -0.44
N PHE A 66 -12.98 18.24 0.33
CA PHE A 66 -13.18 19.58 -0.23
C PHE A 66 -11.85 20.31 -0.35
N VAL A 67 -11.45 20.65 -1.57
CA VAL A 67 -10.24 21.41 -1.89
C VAL A 67 -10.59 22.50 -2.90
N ASN A 68 -10.21 23.74 -2.63
CA ASN A 68 -10.46 24.89 -3.51
C ASN A 68 -11.95 25.02 -3.91
N ASN A 69 -12.84 24.86 -2.94
CA ASN A 69 -14.29 24.93 -3.14
C ASN A 69 -14.84 23.87 -4.13
N ARG A 70 -14.11 22.78 -4.33
CA ARG A 70 -14.51 21.64 -5.18
C ARG A 70 -14.36 20.33 -4.41
N SER A 71 -15.32 19.43 -4.60
CA SER A 71 -15.21 18.05 -4.11
C SER A 71 -14.26 17.27 -5.00
N GLN A 72 -13.28 16.59 -4.41
CA GLN A 72 -12.32 15.73 -5.09
C GLN A 72 -12.39 14.31 -4.51
N PRO A 73 -12.56 13.28 -5.35
CA PRO A 73 -12.58 11.89 -4.89
C PRO A 73 -11.17 11.43 -4.49
N TYR A 74 -11.09 10.59 -3.47
CA TYR A 74 -9.90 9.82 -3.13
C TYR A 74 -10.33 8.46 -2.55
N TYR A 75 -9.41 7.51 -2.46
CA TYR A 75 -9.68 6.23 -1.80
C TYR A 75 -8.96 6.19 -0.47
N GLN A 76 -9.64 5.73 0.57
CA GLN A 76 -8.99 5.08 1.70
C GLN A 76 -8.82 3.60 1.36
N MET A 77 -7.72 2.99 1.80
CA MET A 77 -7.46 1.58 1.57
C MET A 77 -6.71 0.95 2.73
N THR A 78 -7.01 -0.31 3.00
CA THR A 78 -6.30 -1.12 3.99
C THR A 78 -4.88 -1.42 3.52
N ARG A 79 -4.09 -2.07 4.38
CA ARG A 79 -2.79 -2.63 4.00
C ARG A 79 -2.90 -3.59 2.82
N ASP A 80 -3.92 -4.44 2.80
CA ASP A 80 -4.08 -5.47 1.78
C ASP A 80 -4.48 -4.86 0.43
N GLY A 81 -5.41 -3.89 0.45
CA GLY A 81 -5.76 -3.12 -0.75
C GLY A 81 -4.58 -2.35 -1.33
N PHE A 82 -3.84 -1.67 -0.46
CA PHE A 82 -2.60 -1.00 -0.87
C PHE A 82 -1.58 -1.97 -1.48
N THR A 83 -1.34 -3.10 -0.83
CA THR A 83 -0.36 -4.10 -1.30
C THR A 83 -0.78 -4.64 -2.66
N PHE A 84 -2.05 -5.00 -2.83
CA PHE A 84 -2.60 -5.49 -4.09
C PHE A 84 -2.40 -4.46 -5.23
N LEU A 85 -2.72 -3.19 -4.96
CA LEU A 85 -2.51 -2.10 -5.91
C LEU A 85 -1.02 -1.93 -6.28
N ALA A 86 -0.14 -1.89 -5.27
CA ALA A 86 1.29 -1.65 -5.47
C ALA A 86 2.00 -2.76 -6.26
N MET A 87 1.50 -4.00 -6.18
CA MET A 87 2.04 -5.13 -6.96
C MET A 87 1.89 -4.92 -8.47
N GLY A 88 0.85 -4.21 -8.91
CA GLY A 88 0.64 -3.83 -10.32
C GLY A 88 1.52 -2.68 -10.80
N PHE A 89 2.25 -2.00 -9.91
CA PHE A 89 3.08 -0.86 -10.28
C PHE A 89 4.45 -1.27 -10.84
N THR A 90 4.94 -0.42 -11.75
CA THR A 90 6.26 -0.51 -12.38
C THR A 90 7.14 0.69 -12.01
N GLY A 91 8.45 0.59 -12.27
CA GLY A 91 9.45 1.61 -11.95
C GLY A 91 10.27 1.34 -10.69
N LYS A 92 11.32 2.14 -10.47
CA LYS A 92 12.33 1.91 -9.40
C LYS A 92 11.72 1.81 -8.00
N LYS A 93 10.87 2.76 -7.62
CA LYS A 93 10.20 2.76 -6.31
C LYS A 93 9.28 1.55 -6.11
N ALA A 94 8.60 1.10 -7.18
CA ALA A 94 7.78 -0.10 -7.12
C ALA A 94 8.64 -1.36 -6.98
N ALA A 95 9.80 -1.43 -7.64
CA ALA A 95 10.76 -2.52 -7.46
C ALA A 95 11.30 -2.57 -6.03
N GLU A 96 11.73 -1.44 -5.47
CA GLU A 96 12.17 -1.31 -4.08
C GLU A 96 11.08 -1.78 -3.09
N PHE A 97 9.82 -1.37 -3.32
CA PHE A 97 8.68 -1.84 -2.53
C PHE A 97 8.52 -3.36 -2.59
N LYS A 98 8.54 -3.93 -3.81
CA LYS A 98 8.36 -5.38 -4.03
C LYS A 98 9.49 -6.19 -3.41
N GLU A 99 10.74 -5.78 -3.57
CA GLU A 99 11.90 -6.44 -2.96
C GLU A 99 11.83 -6.42 -1.44
N ALA A 100 11.45 -5.29 -0.84
CA ALA A 100 11.33 -5.21 0.61
C ALA A 100 10.12 -6.01 1.16
N TYR A 101 9.03 -6.09 0.41
CA TYR A 101 7.91 -6.99 0.74
C TYR A 101 8.36 -8.46 0.71
N ILE A 102 9.08 -8.88 -0.33
CA ILE A 102 9.62 -10.25 -0.45
C ILE A 102 10.60 -10.56 0.68
N HIS A 103 11.49 -9.62 1.01
CA HIS A 103 12.44 -9.79 2.12
C HIS A 103 11.72 -9.99 3.46
N GLU A 104 10.69 -9.18 3.74
CA GLU A 104 9.90 -9.35 4.95
C GLU A 104 9.24 -10.72 5.01
N PHE A 105 8.65 -11.17 3.91
CA PHE A 105 8.03 -12.48 3.80
C PHE A 105 9.03 -13.61 4.12
N ASN A 106 10.22 -13.57 3.52
CA ASN A 106 11.27 -14.57 3.79
C ASN A 106 11.72 -14.55 5.26
N ARG A 107 11.86 -13.36 5.87
CA ARG A 107 12.20 -13.23 7.30
C ARG A 107 11.13 -13.85 8.19
N MET A 108 9.86 -13.74 7.82
CA MET A 108 8.76 -14.40 8.54
C MET A 108 8.86 -15.93 8.41
N GLU A 109 9.14 -16.45 7.21
CA GLU A 109 9.32 -17.90 7.01
C GLU A 109 10.47 -18.48 7.85
N GLU A 110 11.60 -17.76 7.98
CA GLU A 110 12.71 -18.18 8.85
C GLU A 110 12.31 -18.36 10.33
N HIS A 111 11.34 -17.56 10.82
CA HIS A 111 10.80 -17.71 12.18
C HIS A 111 9.83 -18.89 12.32
N PHE A 112 9.14 -19.29 11.25
CA PHE A 112 8.19 -20.42 11.27
C PHE A 112 8.87 -21.77 11.03
N PHE A 113 10.04 -21.80 10.37
CA PHE A 113 10.75 -23.04 10.02
C PHE A 113 11.93 -23.39 10.92
N MET A 114 12.06 -22.79 12.12
CA MET A 114 12.94 -23.38 13.13
C MET A 114 12.30 -24.70 13.62
N PRO A 115 12.90 -25.89 13.35
CA PRO A 115 12.44 -27.10 14.02
C PRO A 115 12.61 -26.87 15.52
N ILE A 116 11.59 -27.25 16.28
CA ILE A 116 11.69 -27.38 17.73
C ILE A 116 12.80 -28.42 17.95
N VAL A 117 14.00 -27.95 18.29
CA VAL A 117 15.11 -28.80 18.77
C VAL A 117 14.94 -28.97 20.27
#